data_AF-A0A6L8Q3G0-F1
#
_entry.id   AF-A0A6L8Q3G0-F1
#
_cell.length_a   1.000
_cell.length_b   1.000
_cell.length_c   1.000
_cell.angle_alpha   90.00
_cell.angle_beta   90.00
_cell.angle_gamma   90.00
#
_symmetry.space_group_name_H-M   'P 1'
#
loop_
_entity.id
_entity.type
_entity.pdbx_description
1 polymer ?
#
loop_
_entity_poly.entity_id
_entity_poly.type
_entity_poly.pdbx_seq_one_letter_code
_entity_poly.pdbx_strand_id
1 'polypeptide(L)'
;MLNHFCKKPLWECTQTLAAVAQGRQPADTVITGARLVNVCTAEVQDDIDVAIAEGRIAYVGQSAAHCIGEDTRVIDAAGQVIAPGFLDGHIHVESSMIGAGEYARAVIPHGTVGIYWDPHEVCNVLGLEGVQVMMEDAARTPLKAMVTTPSCVPAVPGFEDTGAAVGPAEIADSMTWDGVVGLGEMMNFPGVLAGTDHAHGEVAATLAADKVVTGHYSIPETDQGLNAYVASGVRCCHESTRAEDALAKMRLGQYAQLRYGSAWLDLPNLAAAITETDIDTLFANLISDDTHPHTLVANGHLDYILRKAVECGIDAVRAIQMMTINTATCFRMDNELGSITPGKCADIVFLDNLEDLNVTRVLIDGDVVAENGACTFPLPPFEYPAWVTHSMHLGRAIAPETFRVEAPTDAAEGDAVCVRVIEVLPGSVPDREVRAALTVTDGALESDLDQDVLKTFVFERHHETGTFGVGFTKGFGIKRGAMASTVAHDAHNLLVVGTNDADMALAANTLAEVGGGMVVVADGEVLGLVELPIAGLMNDLDAPAMSEKVHHLEKTWAEIGCTMPSPFMTMALIPLACLPELRLTNRGLVDCTTFQFVDLVVDEN
;
A
#
# COMPACT_ATOMS: atom_id res chain seq x y z
N MET A 1 -16.93 -12.23 -12.41
CA MET A 1 -15.56 -12.03 -12.95
C MET A 1 -14.99 -13.38 -13.35
N LEU A 2 -14.30 -13.49 -14.48
CA LEU A 2 -13.53 -14.68 -14.82
C LEU A 2 -12.22 -14.63 -14.02
N ASN A 3 -11.83 -15.75 -13.40
CA ASN A 3 -10.57 -15.83 -12.66
C ASN A 3 -9.46 -16.29 -13.61
N HIS A 4 -8.52 -15.38 -13.88
CA HIS A 4 -7.33 -15.62 -14.70
C HIS A 4 -6.11 -16.04 -13.87
N PHE A 5 -6.23 -16.08 -12.55
CA PHE A 5 -5.15 -16.32 -11.59
C PHE A 5 -5.03 -17.78 -11.14
N CYS A 6 -5.89 -18.67 -11.63
CA CYS A 6 -5.79 -20.10 -11.36
C CYS A 6 -5.18 -20.82 -12.56
N LYS A 7 -4.31 -21.81 -12.31
CA LYS A 7 -3.70 -22.70 -13.30
C LYS A 7 -4.67 -23.22 -14.37
N LYS A 8 -5.91 -23.52 -13.98
CA LYS A 8 -6.98 -23.89 -14.93
C LYS A 8 -8.31 -23.26 -14.56
N PRO A 9 -9.03 -22.64 -15.50
CA PRO A 9 -10.38 -22.16 -15.25
C PRO A 9 -11.35 -23.29 -14.90
N LEU A 10 -12.31 -23.03 -14.00
CA LEU A 10 -13.25 -24.07 -13.51
C LEU A 10 -13.99 -24.75 -14.66
N TRP A 11 -14.46 -23.95 -15.63
CA TRP A 11 -15.25 -24.42 -16.77
C TRP A 11 -14.48 -25.39 -17.68
N GLU A 12 -13.14 -25.38 -17.66
CA GLU A 12 -12.29 -26.29 -18.43
C GLU A 12 -12.00 -27.62 -17.71
N CYS A 13 -12.18 -27.69 -16.38
CA CYS A 13 -11.79 -28.86 -15.57
C CYS A 13 -12.95 -29.53 -14.83
N THR A 14 -14.19 -29.09 -15.02
CA THR A 14 -15.39 -29.65 -14.34
C THR A 14 -15.47 -31.18 -14.40
N GLN A 15 -15.16 -31.79 -15.55
CA GLN A 15 -15.20 -33.24 -15.74
C GLN A 15 -14.11 -33.96 -14.94
N THR A 16 -12.90 -33.41 -14.93
CA THR A 16 -11.76 -33.93 -14.16
C THR A 16 -12.06 -33.88 -12.67
N LEU A 17 -12.50 -32.73 -12.15
CA LEU A 17 -12.83 -32.56 -10.73
C LEU A 17 -13.91 -33.56 -10.28
N ALA A 18 -14.98 -33.71 -11.07
CA ALA A 18 -16.03 -34.69 -10.78
C ALA A 18 -15.54 -36.14 -10.87
N ALA A 19 -14.62 -36.46 -11.77
CA ALA A 19 -14.04 -37.80 -11.87
C ALA A 19 -13.12 -38.12 -10.69
N VAL A 20 -12.28 -37.16 -10.27
CA VAL A 20 -11.39 -37.29 -9.11
C VAL A 20 -12.20 -37.44 -7.83
N ALA A 21 -13.17 -36.57 -7.57
CA ALA A 21 -14.02 -36.66 -6.39
C ALA A 21 -14.75 -38.01 -6.26
N GLN A 22 -15.09 -38.63 -7.39
CA GLN A 22 -15.75 -39.94 -7.46
C GLN A 22 -14.76 -41.14 -7.50
N GLY A 23 -13.45 -40.91 -7.48
CA GLY A 23 -12.43 -41.98 -7.56
C GLY A 23 -12.34 -42.65 -8.92
N ARG A 24 -12.86 -42.02 -9.98
CA ARG A 24 -12.73 -42.50 -11.38
C ARG A 24 -11.40 -42.10 -12.00
N GLN A 25 -10.74 -41.08 -11.45
CA GLN A 25 -9.40 -40.63 -11.80
C GLN A 25 -8.64 -40.32 -10.50
N PRO A 26 -7.31 -40.51 -10.48
CA PRO A 26 -6.49 -40.09 -9.34
C PRO A 26 -6.37 -38.56 -9.28
N ALA A 27 -6.20 -38.04 -8.07
CA ALA A 27 -5.88 -36.63 -7.81
C ALA A 27 -4.39 -36.34 -8.09
N ASP A 28 -4.07 -35.08 -8.32
CA ASP A 28 -2.68 -34.61 -8.41
C ASP A 28 -2.02 -34.64 -7.02
N THR A 29 -2.73 -34.08 -6.03
CA THR A 29 -2.30 -34.03 -4.63
C THR A 29 -3.46 -34.41 -3.71
N VAL A 30 -3.17 -35.14 -2.62
CA VAL A 30 -4.09 -35.39 -1.52
C VAL A 30 -3.43 -34.97 -0.21
N ILE A 31 -4.11 -34.09 0.54
CA ILE A 31 -3.76 -33.73 1.92
C ILE A 31 -4.57 -34.64 2.85
N THR A 32 -3.93 -35.30 3.81
CA THR A 32 -4.61 -36.27 4.69
C THR A 32 -4.56 -35.89 6.16
N GLY A 33 -5.66 -36.11 6.89
CA GLY A 33 -5.71 -36.05 8.36
C GLY A 33 -5.57 -34.64 8.95
N ALA A 34 -5.93 -33.59 8.20
CA ALA A 34 -5.82 -32.22 8.67
C ALA A 34 -6.95 -31.84 9.62
N ARG A 35 -6.69 -30.86 10.49
CA ARG A 35 -7.73 -30.08 11.16
C ARG A 35 -8.12 -28.91 10.26
N LEU A 36 -9.29 -28.95 9.63
CA LEU A 36 -9.76 -27.92 8.71
C LEU A 36 -10.44 -26.77 9.45
N VAL A 37 -9.95 -25.54 9.29
CA VAL A 37 -10.71 -24.33 9.60
C VAL A 37 -11.76 -24.14 8.51
N ASN A 38 -12.99 -24.54 8.80
CA ASN A 38 -14.11 -24.40 7.88
C ASN A 38 -14.74 -23.00 8.02
N VAL A 39 -14.24 -22.08 7.21
CA VAL A 39 -14.71 -20.68 7.17
C VAL A 39 -16.15 -20.53 6.68
N CYS A 40 -16.77 -21.56 6.10
CA CYS A 40 -18.17 -21.50 5.67
C CYS A 40 -19.15 -21.71 6.84
N THR A 41 -18.77 -22.54 7.82
CA THR A 41 -19.58 -22.85 9.00
C THR A 41 -19.02 -22.26 10.30
N ALA A 42 -17.86 -21.59 10.21
CA ALA A 42 -17.12 -21.01 11.34
C ALA A 42 -16.81 -22.05 12.43
N GLU A 43 -16.32 -23.22 12.03
CA GLU A 43 -15.94 -24.30 12.92
C GLU A 43 -14.59 -24.93 12.52
N VAL A 44 -14.03 -25.76 13.41
CA VAL A 44 -12.84 -26.56 13.13
C VAL A 44 -13.26 -28.03 13.01
N GLN A 45 -12.92 -28.67 11.89
CA GLN A 45 -13.28 -30.05 11.59
C GLN A 45 -12.03 -30.93 11.63
N ASP A 46 -12.03 -31.96 12.46
CA ASP A 46 -10.89 -32.89 12.60
C ASP A 46 -10.93 -33.99 11.52
N ASP A 47 -9.77 -34.58 11.25
CA ASP A 47 -9.58 -35.73 10.35
C ASP A 47 -10.14 -35.50 8.94
N ILE A 48 -9.88 -34.32 8.38
CA ILE A 48 -10.30 -33.96 7.02
C ILE A 48 -9.18 -34.17 6.02
N ASP A 49 -9.52 -34.86 4.94
CA ASP A 49 -8.73 -35.00 3.73
C ASP A 49 -9.21 -34.03 2.64
N VAL A 50 -8.28 -33.54 1.83
CA VAL A 50 -8.53 -32.67 0.67
C VAL A 50 -7.85 -33.25 -0.55
N ALA A 51 -8.60 -33.49 -1.63
CA ALA A 51 -8.04 -33.92 -2.92
C ALA A 51 -8.03 -32.76 -3.91
N ILE A 52 -6.92 -32.59 -4.62
CA ILE A 52 -6.64 -31.48 -5.53
C ILE A 52 -6.36 -32.03 -6.92
N ALA A 53 -6.95 -31.42 -7.94
CA ALA A 53 -6.66 -31.70 -9.33
C ALA A 53 -6.76 -30.42 -10.16
N GLU A 54 -5.87 -30.24 -11.15
CA GLU A 54 -5.89 -29.12 -12.08
C GLU A 54 -5.83 -27.75 -11.37
N GLY A 55 -5.11 -27.70 -10.25
CA GLY A 55 -4.98 -26.53 -9.38
C GLY A 55 -6.23 -26.17 -8.57
N ARG A 56 -7.22 -27.06 -8.53
CA ARG A 56 -8.49 -26.85 -7.82
C ARG A 56 -8.81 -27.97 -6.85
N ILE A 57 -9.62 -27.63 -5.86
CA ILE A 57 -10.11 -28.59 -4.87
C ILE A 57 -11.17 -29.46 -5.54
N ALA A 58 -10.93 -30.77 -5.63
CA ALA A 58 -11.90 -31.74 -6.15
C ALA A 58 -12.77 -32.33 -5.04
N TYR A 59 -12.21 -32.57 -3.86
CA TYR A 59 -12.87 -33.27 -2.76
C TYR A 59 -12.44 -32.72 -1.39
N VAL A 60 -13.38 -32.67 -0.45
CA VAL A 60 -13.15 -32.36 0.98
C VAL A 60 -14.02 -33.33 1.79
N GLY A 61 -13.42 -34.11 2.70
CA GLY A 61 -14.16 -35.07 3.52
C GLY A 61 -13.27 -35.95 4.38
N GLN A 62 -13.86 -36.91 5.10
CA GLN A 62 -13.15 -37.72 6.11
C GLN A 62 -12.11 -38.71 5.55
N SER A 63 -12.20 -39.04 4.26
CA SER A 63 -11.21 -39.89 3.61
C SER A 63 -11.20 -39.64 2.11
N ALA A 64 -10.02 -39.34 1.58
CA ALA A 64 -9.76 -39.20 0.14
C ALA A 64 -8.97 -40.40 -0.42
N ALA A 65 -8.96 -41.54 0.28
CA ALA A 65 -8.17 -42.71 -0.12
C ALA A 65 -8.53 -43.23 -1.53
N HIS A 66 -9.78 -43.07 -1.97
CA HIS A 66 -10.22 -43.44 -3.31
C HIS A 66 -9.73 -42.49 -4.41
N CYS A 67 -9.20 -41.32 -4.04
CA CYS A 67 -8.60 -40.35 -4.95
C CYS A 67 -7.10 -40.60 -5.16
N ILE A 68 -6.46 -41.52 -4.44
CA ILE A 68 -5.00 -41.74 -4.47
C ILE A 68 -4.65 -42.78 -5.56
N GLY A 69 -3.84 -42.37 -6.53
CA GLY A 69 -3.22 -43.24 -7.54
C GLY A 69 -1.72 -43.39 -7.36
N GLU A 70 -1.06 -44.05 -8.33
CA GLU A 70 0.39 -44.30 -8.32
C GLU A 70 1.23 -43.01 -8.30
N ASP A 71 0.79 -41.98 -9.01
CA ASP A 71 1.50 -40.70 -9.15
C ASP A 71 0.96 -39.59 -8.22
N THR A 72 -0.05 -39.87 -7.41
CA THR A 72 -0.67 -38.86 -6.53
C THR A 72 0.31 -38.48 -5.42
N ARG A 73 0.60 -37.18 -5.29
CA ARG A 73 1.37 -36.66 -4.16
C ARG A 73 0.51 -36.70 -2.89
N VAL A 74 0.98 -37.40 -1.86
CA VAL A 74 0.30 -37.41 -0.55
C VAL A 74 1.04 -36.48 0.42
N ILE A 75 0.29 -35.56 1.02
CA ILE A 75 0.75 -34.66 2.07
C ILE A 75 0.09 -35.09 3.38
N ASP A 76 0.89 -35.63 4.29
CA ASP A 76 0.42 -35.92 5.66
C ASP A 76 0.32 -34.60 6.44
N ALA A 77 -0.88 -34.30 6.92
CA ALA A 77 -1.21 -33.11 7.70
C ALA A 77 -1.73 -33.49 9.10
N ALA A 78 -1.51 -34.73 9.55
CA ALA A 78 -1.94 -35.20 10.86
C ALA A 78 -1.45 -34.26 11.98
N GLY A 79 -2.41 -33.72 12.73
CA GLY A 79 -2.16 -32.78 13.83
C GLY A 79 -1.86 -31.33 13.39
N GLN A 80 -1.76 -31.06 12.08
CA GLN A 80 -1.66 -29.70 11.55
C GLN A 80 -3.04 -29.10 11.28
N VAL A 81 -3.12 -27.78 11.31
CA VAL A 81 -4.32 -27.04 10.95
C VAL A 81 -4.19 -26.56 9.51
N ILE A 82 -5.23 -26.72 8.70
CA ILE A 82 -5.31 -26.10 7.37
C ILE A 82 -6.41 -25.05 7.34
N ALA A 83 -6.13 -23.94 6.66
CA ALA A 83 -7.09 -22.86 6.43
C ALA A 83 -6.98 -22.39 4.96
N PRO A 84 -8.01 -21.70 4.43
CA PRO A 84 -7.90 -21.07 3.11
C PRO A 84 -6.73 -20.08 3.10
N GLY A 85 -6.05 -19.96 1.97
CA GLY A 85 -4.98 -18.97 1.82
C GLY A 85 -5.46 -17.54 2.06
N PHE A 86 -4.59 -16.72 2.65
CA PHE A 86 -4.94 -15.37 3.08
C PHE A 86 -4.95 -14.39 1.91
N LEU A 87 -5.94 -13.50 1.91
CA LEU A 87 -6.16 -12.48 0.88
C LEU A 87 -6.04 -11.10 1.51
N ASP A 88 -5.10 -10.30 1.01
CA ASP A 88 -4.98 -8.91 1.46
C ASP A 88 -5.88 -8.01 0.62
N GLY A 89 -6.90 -7.45 1.26
CA GLY A 89 -7.96 -6.70 0.60
C GLY A 89 -7.58 -5.30 0.13
N HIS A 90 -6.42 -4.76 0.51
CA HIS A 90 -5.95 -3.44 0.07
C HIS A 90 -4.49 -3.24 0.48
N ILE A 91 -3.61 -3.04 -0.49
CA ILE A 91 -2.17 -2.84 -0.31
C ILE A 91 -1.56 -1.95 -1.40
N HIS A 92 -0.37 -1.43 -1.09
CA HIS A 92 0.55 -0.78 -2.02
C HIS A 92 1.90 -1.53 -1.99
N VAL A 93 2.27 -2.20 -3.08
CA VAL A 93 3.57 -2.91 -3.17
C VAL A 93 4.70 -1.90 -3.07
N GLU A 94 4.52 -0.73 -3.65
CA GLU A 94 5.49 0.35 -3.72
C GLU A 94 5.98 0.82 -2.35
N SER A 95 5.11 0.81 -1.33
CA SER A 95 5.45 1.16 0.05
C SER A 95 6.44 0.18 0.69
N SER A 96 6.55 -1.03 0.13
CA SER A 96 7.59 -2.01 0.50
C SER A 96 8.94 -1.76 -0.16
N MET A 97 9.03 -0.77 -1.06
CA MET A 97 10.26 -0.35 -1.76
C MET A 97 10.95 -1.46 -2.57
N ILE A 98 10.28 -2.58 -2.82
CA ILE A 98 10.79 -3.72 -3.58
C ILE A 98 9.84 -4.02 -4.75
N GLY A 99 10.37 -4.61 -5.83
CA GLY A 99 9.57 -5.03 -6.98
C GLY A 99 8.50 -6.06 -6.61
N ALA A 100 7.42 -6.14 -7.39
CA ALA A 100 6.27 -7.01 -7.12
C ALA A 100 6.64 -8.50 -7.05
N GLY A 101 7.63 -8.93 -7.84
CA GLY A 101 8.16 -10.29 -7.74
C GLY A 101 8.84 -10.57 -6.39
N GLU A 102 9.60 -9.61 -5.87
CA GLU A 102 10.27 -9.71 -4.58
C GLU A 102 9.29 -9.57 -3.40
N TYR A 103 8.26 -8.72 -3.55
CA TYR A 103 7.15 -8.64 -2.62
C TYR A 103 6.45 -10.00 -2.46
N ALA A 104 6.15 -10.69 -3.56
CA ALA A 104 5.58 -12.03 -3.52
C ALA A 104 6.48 -13.02 -2.76
N ARG A 105 7.80 -12.96 -2.97
CA ARG A 105 8.75 -13.80 -2.22
C ARG A 105 8.74 -13.49 -0.72
N ALA A 106 8.50 -12.24 -0.35
CA ALA A 106 8.41 -11.81 1.04
C ALA A 106 7.11 -12.28 1.69
N VAL A 107 5.94 -12.16 1.04
CA VAL A 107 4.62 -12.38 1.69
C VAL A 107 4.06 -13.80 1.58
N ILE A 108 4.45 -14.58 0.54
CA ILE A 108 3.94 -15.95 0.37
C ILE A 108 4.30 -16.84 1.56
N PRO A 109 5.52 -16.84 2.12
CA PRO A 109 5.84 -17.64 3.30
C PRO A 109 4.97 -17.34 4.53
N HIS A 110 4.32 -16.17 4.54
CA HIS A 110 3.39 -15.71 5.57
C HIS A 110 1.92 -16.03 5.25
N GLY A 111 1.66 -16.94 4.31
CA GLY A 111 0.32 -17.44 4.01
C GLY A 111 -0.50 -16.58 3.07
N THR A 112 0.08 -15.50 2.55
CA THR A 112 -0.60 -14.61 1.59
C THR A 112 -0.58 -15.27 0.21
N VAL A 113 -1.77 -15.55 -0.33
CA VAL A 113 -1.94 -16.21 -1.64
C VAL A 113 -2.46 -15.26 -2.71
N GLY A 114 -3.06 -14.13 -2.30
CA GLY A 114 -3.54 -13.11 -3.20
C GLY A 114 -3.62 -11.74 -2.53
N ILE A 115 -3.48 -10.71 -3.35
CA ILE A 115 -3.52 -9.30 -2.95
C ILE A 115 -4.45 -8.53 -3.88
N TYR A 116 -5.19 -7.58 -3.32
CA TYR A 116 -5.93 -6.56 -4.04
C TYR A 116 -5.10 -5.29 -4.02
N TRP A 117 -4.30 -5.13 -5.05
CA TRP A 117 -3.21 -4.15 -5.12
C TRP A 117 -3.66 -2.90 -5.86
N ASP A 118 -3.51 -1.75 -5.20
CA ASP A 118 -3.66 -0.43 -5.81
C ASP A 118 -2.28 0.16 -6.15
N PRO A 119 -1.79 0.04 -7.40
CA PRO A 119 -0.49 0.54 -7.82
C PRO A 119 -0.53 2.06 -8.11
N HIS A 120 -1.18 2.84 -7.24
CA HIS A 120 -1.40 4.26 -7.50
C HIS A 120 -0.10 5.05 -7.46
N GLU A 121 0.91 4.58 -6.74
CA GLU A 121 2.21 5.23 -6.64
C GLU A 121 2.93 5.17 -7.99
N VAL A 122 3.07 3.97 -8.57
CA VAL A 122 3.64 3.84 -9.93
C VAL A 122 2.78 4.55 -10.96
N CYS A 123 1.44 4.49 -10.83
CA CYS A 123 0.57 5.16 -11.80
C CYS A 123 0.72 6.68 -11.76
N ASN A 124 0.92 7.29 -10.60
CA ASN A 124 1.22 8.73 -10.51
C ASN A 124 2.52 9.12 -11.22
N VAL A 125 3.53 8.25 -11.25
CA VAL A 125 4.81 8.51 -11.94
C VAL A 125 4.79 8.14 -13.42
N LEU A 126 4.21 6.99 -13.76
CA LEU A 126 4.39 6.31 -15.06
C LEU A 126 3.08 6.01 -15.79
N GLY A 127 1.94 6.35 -15.18
CA GLY A 127 0.61 6.07 -15.72
C GLY A 127 0.27 4.59 -15.78
N LEU A 128 -0.81 4.31 -16.51
CA LEU A 128 -1.32 2.94 -16.71
C LEU A 128 -0.33 2.03 -17.46
N GLU A 129 0.57 2.59 -18.27
CA GLU A 129 1.66 1.81 -18.89
C GLU A 129 2.64 1.30 -17.82
N GLY A 130 2.96 2.13 -16.81
CA GLY A 130 3.75 1.70 -15.66
C GLY A 130 3.08 0.56 -14.89
N VAL A 131 1.77 0.68 -14.67
CA VAL A 131 0.97 -0.38 -14.02
C VAL A 131 1.08 -1.71 -14.76
N GLN A 132 1.04 -1.71 -16.11
CA GLN A 132 1.20 -2.93 -16.90
C GLN A 132 2.57 -3.59 -16.69
N VAL A 133 3.65 -2.81 -16.64
CA VAL A 133 5.00 -3.34 -16.35
C VAL A 133 5.04 -4.00 -14.96
N MET A 134 4.38 -3.38 -13.98
CA MET A 134 4.29 -3.91 -12.62
C MET A 134 3.47 -5.21 -12.56
N MET A 135 2.40 -5.31 -13.36
CA MET A 135 1.65 -6.55 -13.54
C MET A 135 2.49 -7.66 -14.17
N GLU A 136 3.33 -7.34 -15.18
CA GLU A 136 4.25 -8.29 -15.80
C GLU A 136 5.29 -8.84 -14.81
N ASP A 137 5.81 -7.96 -13.95
CA ASP A 137 6.73 -8.36 -12.88
C ASP A 137 6.06 -9.35 -11.90
N ALA A 138 4.85 -9.01 -11.44
CA ALA A 138 4.07 -9.85 -10.53
C ALA A 138 3.70 -11.22 -11.13
N ALA A 139 3.38 -11.27 -12.43
CA ALA A 139 2.91 -12.47 -13.12
C ALA A 139 3.95 -13.61 -13.20
N ARG A 140 5.21 -13.32 -12.87
CA ARG A 140 6.30 -14.31 -12.78
C ARG A 140 6.24 -15.16 -11.52
N THR A 141 5.36 -14.79 -10.59
CA THR A 141 5.22 -15.42 -9.28
C THR A 141 3.87 -16.12 -9.18
N PRO A 142 3.70 -17.07 -8.25
CA PRO A 142 2.39 -17.68 -8.02
C PRO A 142 1.44 -16.75 -7.24
N LEU A 143 1.90 -15.61 -6.69
CA LEU A 143 1.01 -14.70 -5.97
C LEU A 143 -0.10 -14.19 -6.90
N LYS A 144 -1.35 -14.30 -6.47
CA LYS A 144 -2.49 -13.75 -7.22
C LYS A 144 -2.55 -12.23 -7.03
N ALA A 145 -1.78 -11.50 -7.82
CA ALA A 145 -1.73 -10.04 -7.80
C ALA A 145 -2.91 -9.43 -8.58
N MET A 146 -4.03 -9.22 -7.89
CA MET A 146 -5.25 -8.68 -8.47
C MET A 146 -5.22 -7.15 -8.39
N VAL A 147 -5.17 -6.47 -9.53
CA VAL A 147 -5.04 -5.01 -9.57
C VAL A 147 -6.39 -4.32 -9.37
N THR A 148 -6.42 -3.35 -8.47
CA THR A 148 -7.46 -2.31 -8.43
C THR A 148 -6.91 -1.07 -9.13
N THR A 149 -7.54 -0.60 -10.21
CA THR A 149 -6.98 0.48 -11.03
C THR A 149 -6.91 1.78 -10.23
N PRO A 150 -5.74 2.46 -10.16
CA PRO A 150 -5.59 3.73 -9.45
C PRO A 150 -6.64 4.76 -9.85
N SER A 151 -7.29 5.38 -8.86
CA SER A 151 -8.48 6.20 -9.10
C SER A 151 -8.23 7.71 -9.05
N CYS A 152 -7.16 8.15 -8.39
CA CYS A 152 -6.92 9.58 -8.13
C CYS A 152 -5.49 9.93 -8.54
N VAL A 153 -5.31 10.05 -9.86
CA VAL A 153 -4.02 10.38 -10.48
C VAL A 153 -4.23 11.62 -11.36
N PRO A 154 -3.77 12.82 -10.96
CA PRO A 154 -3.25 13.19 -9.63
C PRO A 154 -4.32 13.12 -8.53
N ALA A 155 -3.89 13.12 -7.26
CA ALA A 155 -4.78 13.14 -6.11
C ALA A 155 -5.62 14.42 -6.06
N VAL A 156 -5.01 15.58 -6.33
CA VAL A 156 -5.70 16.88 -6.37
C VAL A 156 -5.38 17.65 -7.66
N PRO A 157 -6.18 17.43 -8.72
CA PRO A 157 -5.97 18.07 -10.02
C PRO A 157 -5.83 19.59 -9.94
N GLY A 158 -4.74 20.11 -10.52
CA GLY A 158 -4.46 21.55 -10.62
C GLY A 158 -3.54 22.11 -9.53
N PHE A 159 -3.35 21.39 -8.43
CA PHE A 159 -2.47 21.81 -7.32
C PHE A 159 -1.07 21.18 -7.38
N GLU A 160 -0.92 20.09 -8.11
CA GLU A 160 0.32 19.35 -8.26
C GLU A 160 0.52 18.90 -9.72
N ASP A 161 1.76 18.57 -10.08
CA ASP A 161 2.11 17.94 -11.35
C ASP A 161 2.58 16.50 -11.12
N THR A 162 1.92 15.57 -11.81
CA THR A 162 2.18 14.12 -11.77
C THR A 162 2.68 13.65 -13.13
N GLY A 163 3.31 12.47 -13.17
CA GLY A 163 3.75 11.84 -14.40
C GLY A 163 2.61 11.40 -15.32
N ALA A 164 1.42 11.16 -14.77
CA ALA A 164 0.24 10.80 -15.55
C ALA A 164 -1.04 11.45 -15.03
N ALA A 165 -2.12 11.25 -15.78
CA ALA A 165 -3.49 11.54 -15.36
C ALA A 165 -4.39 10.35 -15.72
N VAL A 166 -5.31 10.01 -14.82
CA VAL A 166 -6.34 8.97 -15.03
C VAL A 166 -7.71 9.62 -14.92
N GLY A 167 -8.64 9.17 -15.76
CA GLY A 167 -10.03 9.59 -15.69
C GLY A 167 -10.98 8.50 -16.17
N PRO A 168 -12.27 8.82 -16.35
CA PRO A 168 -13.30 7.83 -16.67
C PRO A 168 -13.02 6.97 -17.90
N ALA A 169 -12.34 7.52 -18.92
CA ALA A 169 -12.01 6.78 -20.14
C ALA A 169 -10.89 5.77 -19.91
N GLU A 170 -9.84 6.18 -19.20
CA GLU A 170 -8.71 5.34 -18.81
C GLU A 170 -9.16 4.23 -17.85
N ILE A 171 -10.04 4.54 -16.89
CA ILE A 171 -10.69 3.54 -16.04
C ILE A 171 -11.50 2.55 -16.89
N ALA A 172 -12.33 3.02 -17.82
CA ALA A 172 -13.11 2.12 -18.66
C ALA A 172 -12.24 1.15 -19.48
N ASP A 173 -11.07 1.60 -19.95
CA ASP A 173 -10.09 0.76 -20.66
C ASP A 173 -9.44 -0.27 -19.73
N SER A 174 -8.92 0.16 -18.58
CA SER A 174 -8.23 -0.73 -17.63
C SER A 174 -9.15 -1.84 -17.09
N MET A 175 -10.45 -1.56 -16.96
CA MET A 175 -11.44 -2.55 -16.56
C MET A 175 -11.59 -3.69 -17.57
N THR A 176 -11.00 -3.61 -18.77
CA THR A 176 -10.97 -4.73 -19.73
C THR A 176 -9.80 -5.69 -19.53
N TRP A 177 -8.82 -5.36 -18.69
CA TRP A 177 -7.61 -6.16 -18.52
C TRP A 177 -7.85 -7.38 -17.62
N ASP A 178 -7.25 -8.52 -17.98
CA ASP A 178 -7.44 -9.82 -17.30
C ASP A 178 -7.01 -9.82 -15.82
N GLY A 179 -6.08 -8.95 -15.43
CA GLY A 179 -5.58 -8.83 -14.06
C GLY A 179 -6.26 -7.76 -13.19
N VAL A 180 -7.14 -6.92 -13.78
CA VAL A 180 -7.83 -5.85 -13.04
C VAL A 180 -9.13 -6.39 -12.45
N VAL A 181 -9.40 -6.13 -11.18
CA VAL A 181 -10.59 -6.63 -10.46
C VAL A 181 -11.46 -5.52 -9.86
N GLY A 182 -11.00 -4.28 -9.90
CA GLY A 182 -11.73 -3.16 -9.33
C GLY A 182 -11.09 -1.82 -9.62
N LEU A 183 -11.69 -0.77 -9.08
CA LEU A 183 -11.11 0.55 -8.93
C LEU A 183 -10.39 0.59 -7.58
N GLY A 184 -9.20 1.19 -7.59
CA GLY A 184 -8.40 1.53 -6.42
C GLY A 184 -9.11 2.56 -5.56
N GLU A 185 -8.49 2.92 -4.45
CA GLU A 185 -9.17 3.65 -3.39
C GLU A 185 -9.68 5.00 -3.89
N MET A 186 -10.99 5.25 -3.80
CA MET A 186 -11.58 6.52 -4.24
C MET A 186 -11.35 7.62 -3.18
N MET A 187 -10.11 8.13 -3.09
CA MET A 187 -9.71 9.19 -2.16
C MET A 187 -10.33 10.55 -2.47
N ASN A 188 -10.76 10.78 -3.72
CA ASN A 188 -11.59 11.93 -4.09
C ASN A 188 -13.05 11.74 -3.62
N PHE A 189 -13.25 11.32 -2.37
CA PHE A 189 -14.54 11.33 -1.70
C PHE A 189 -15.19 12.73 -1.71
N PRO A 190 -14.47 13.87 -1.63
CA PRO A 190 -15.10 15.18 -1.76
C PRO A 190 -15.76 15.36 -3.13
N GLY A 191 -15.12 14.89 -4.21
CA GLY A 191 -15.67 14.88 -5.55
C GLY A 191 -16.89 13.99 -5.70
N VAL A 192 -16.93 12.85 -5.00
CA VAL A 192 -18.13 11.99 -4.91
C VAL A 192 -19.26 12.71 -4.18
N LEU A 193 -19.00 13.30 -3.02
CA LEU A 193 -20.01 14.02 -2.22
C LEU A 193 -20.55 15.26 -2.95
N ALA A 194 -19.69 15.97 -3.67
CA ALA A 194 -20.06 17.14 -4.45
C ALA A 194 -20.75 16.80 -5.79
N GLY A 195 -20.78 15.52 -6.19
CA GLY A 195 -21.42 15.08 -7.44
C GLY A 195 -20.64 15.49 -8.70
N THR A 196 -19.31 15.52 -8.64
CA THR A 196 -18.48 15.91 -9.78
C THR A 196 -18.49 14.87 -10.89
N ASP A 197 -18.50 15.32 -12.15
CA ASP A 197 -18.56 14.44 -13.32
C ASP A 197 -17.36 13.48 -13.42
N HIS A 198 -16.18 13.90 -12.95
CA HIS A 198 -14.97 13.10 -12.99
C HIS A 198 -15.05 11.91 -12.04
N ALA A 199 -15.22 12.15 -10.72
CA ALA A 199 -15.29 11.09 -9.71
C ALA A 199 -16.48 10.14 -9.97
N HIS A 200 -17.66 10.68 -10.31
CA HIS A 200 -18.81 9.83 -10.66
C HIS A 200 -18.64 9.10 -11.98
N GLY A 201 -17.87 9.65 -12.93
CA GLY A 201 -17.53 8.99 -14.18
C GLY A 201 -16.67 7.74 -13.97
N GLU A 202 -15.68 7.79 -13.08
CA GLU A 202 -14.80 6.66 -12.75
C GLU A 202 -15.57 5.56 -12.00
N VAL A 203 -16.38 5.96 -11.02
CA VAL A 203 -17.30 5.05 -10.31
C VAL A 203 -18.25 4.39 -11.30
N ALA A 204 -18.87 5.17 -12.20
CA ALA A 204 -19.81 4.64 -13.20
C ALA A 204 -19.12 3.68 -14.19
N ALA A 205 -17.92 4.00 -14.68
CA ALA A 205 -17.15 3.14 -15.58
C ALA A 205 -16.84 1.78 -14.91
N THR A 206 -16.43 1.81 -13.65
CA THR A 206 -16.14 0.60 -12.85
C THR A 206 -17.38 -0.26 -12.64
N LEU A 207 -18.49 0.36 -12.24
CA LEU A 207 -19.75 -0.35 -12.02
C LEU A 207 -20.32 -0.92 -13.33
N ALA A 208 -20.17 -0.21 -14.45
CA ALA A 208 -20.57 -0.69 -15.77
C ALA A 208 -19.79 -1.93 -16.22
N ALA A 209 -18.55 -2.09 -15.75
CA ALA A 209 -17.73 -3.27 -15.95
C ALA A 209 -18.06 -4.43 -14.98
N ASP A 210 -19.05 -4.27 -14.11
CA ASP A 210 -19.41 -5.22 -13.03
C ASP A 210 -18.26 -5.51 -12.05
N LYS A 211 -17.40 -4.51 -11.82
CA LYS A 211 -16.24 -4.57 -10.91
C LYS A 211 -16.50 -3.82 -9.61
N VAL A 212 -15.60 -3.98 -8.64
CA VAL A 212 -15.72 -3.40 -7.30
C VAL A 212 -15.06 -2.02 -7.26
N VAL A 213 -15.72 -1.08 -6.59
CA VAL A 213 -15.16 0.23 -6.25
C VAL A 213 -14.68 0.18 -4.80
N THR A 214 -13.37 0.34 -4.57
CA THR A 214 -12.82 0.48 -3.21
C THR A 214 -12.78 1.96 -2.80
N GLY A 215 -12.57 2.25 -1.53
CA GLY A 215 -12.80 3.58 -0.98
C GLY A 215 -11.81 4.03 0.07
N HIS A 216 -11.74 5.34 0.22
CA HIS A 216 -10.90 6.08 1.16
C HIS A 216 -11.73 7.25 1.69
N TYR A 217 -12.52 7.01 2.74
CA TYR A 217 -13.37 8.01 3.38
C TYR A 217 -12.76 8.39 4.73
N SER A 218 -11.89 9.40 4.72
CA SER A 218 -10.95 9.75 5.79
C SER A 218 -11.47 10.77 6.81
N ILE A 219 -12.78 11.06 6.81
CA ILE A 219 -13.40 11.96 7.79
C ILE A 219 -14.27 11.20 8.80
N PRO A 220 -14.35 11.68 10.06
CA PRO A 220 -15.11 11.03 11.14
C PRO A 220 -16.64 11.18 11.03
N GLU A 221 -17.15 11.69 9.91
CA GLU A 221 -18.59 11.91 9.68
C GLU A 221 -19.25 10.58 9.31
N THR A 222 -20.34 10.22 9.99
CA THR A 222 -20.95 8.88 9.88
C THR A 222 -22.41 8.88 9.44
N ASP A 223 -22.95 10.04 9.05
CA ASP A 223 -24.34 10.20 8.63
C ASP A 223 -24.43 10.55 7.13
N GLN A 224 -24.63 11.82 6.77
CA GLN A 224 -25.03 12.22 5.42
C GLN A 224 -23.94 11.94 4.38
N GLY A 225 -22.69 12.27 4.70
CA GLY A 225 -21.57 12.09 3.79
C GLY A 225 -21.25 10.61 3.61
N LEU A 226 -21.17 9.86 4.71
CA LEU A 226 -20.92 8.42 4.63
C LEU A 226 -22.03 7.69 3.84
N ASN A 227 -23.31 8.03 4.08
CA ASN A 227 -24.41 7.47 3.29
C ASN A 227 -24.29 7.81 1.80
N ALA A 228 -23.97 9.06 1.44
CA ALA A 228 -23.80 9.45 0.05
C ALA A 228 -22.63 8.69 -0.63
N TYR A 229 -21.51 8.53 0.08
CA TYR A 229 -20.34 7.82 -0.42
C TYR A 229 -20.64 6.33 -0.64
N VAL A 230 -21.25 5.65 0.34
CA VAL A 230 -21.67 4.24 0.19
C VAL A 230 -22.71 4.09 -0.92
N ALA A 231 -23.69 4.99 -0.98
CA ALA A 231 -24.75 4.95 -2.00
C ALA A 231 -24.24 5.14 -3.44
N SER A 232 -23.07 5.77 -3.62
CA SER A 232 -22.43 5.91 -4.94
C SER A 232 -21.94 4.58 -5.52
N GLY A 233 -21.77 3.55 -4.68
CA GLY A 233 -21.30 2.22 -5.09
C GLY A 233 -19.96 1.80 -4.48
N VAL A 234 -19.34 2.67 -3.66
CA VAL A 234 -18.10 2.35 -2.96
C VAL A 234 -18.33 1.29 -1.89
N ARG A 235 -17.69 0.13 -2.06
CA ARG A 235 -18.06 -1.12 -1.38
C ARG A 235 -17.24 -1.43 -0.14
N CYS A 236 -16.01 -0.95 -0.06
CA CYS A 236 -15.14 -1.12 1.10
C CYS A 236 -14.36 0.16 1.38
N CYS A 237 -13.83 0.29 2.60
CA CYS A 237 -13.03 1.44 3.02
C CYS A 237 -12.10 1.05 4.17
N HIS A 238 -10.83 1.43 4.06
CA HIS A 238 -9.81 1.22 5.10
C HIS A 238 -9.60 2.41 6.04
N GLU A 239 -10.10 3.59 5.69
CA GLU A 239 -9.91 4.82 6.46
C GLU A 239 -10.82 4.92 7.69
N SER A 240 -10.62 4.04 8.66
CA SER A 240 -11.24 4.13 9.99
C SER A 240 -10.14 4.21 11.04
N THR A 241 -10.25 5.16 11.97
CA THR A 241 -9.32 5.26 13.12
C THR A 241 -10.04 5.05 14.45
N ARG A 242 -11.38 5.04 14.43
CA ARG A 242 -12.24 4.79 15.60
C ARG A 242 -13.13 3.58 15.35
N ALA A 243 -13.43 2.83 16.41
CA ALA A 243 -14.39 1.73 16.37
C ALA A 243 -15.78 2.18 15.84
N GLU A 244 -16.17 3.42 16.16
CA GLU A 244 -17.42 4.04 15.71
C GLU A 244 -17.52 4.12 14.17
N ASP A 245 -16.41 4.45 13.51
CA ASP A 245 -16.33 4.61 12.05
C ASP A 245 -16.48 3.27 11.35
N ALA A 246 -15.70 2.27 11.81
CA ALA A 246 -15.77 0.91 11.29
C ALA A 246 -17.18 0.33 11.48
N LEU A 247 -17.78 0.53 12.66
CA LEU A 247 -19.12 0.06 12.97
C LEU A 247 -20.19 0.74 12.11
N ALA A 248 -20.08 2.05 11.86
CA ALA A 248 -21.00 2.77 10.99
C ALA A 248 -20.95 2.24 9.55
N LYS A 249 -19.74 2.03 9.00
CA LYS A 249 -19.53 1.45 7.66
C LYS A 249 -20.16 0.06 7.54
N MET A 250 -19.88 -0.83 8.50
CA MET A 250 -20.46 -2.18 8.53
C MET A 250 -22.00 -2.14 8.59
N ARG A 251 -22.59 -1.24 9.38
CA ARG A 251 -24.06 -1.08 9.49
C ARG A 251 -24.71 -0.60 8.19
N LEU A 252 -23.97 0.13 7.36
CA LEU A 252 -24.43 0.58 6.04
C LEU A 252 -24.17 -0.46 4.94
N GLY A 253 -23.63 -1.63 5.28
CA GLY A 253 -23.29 -2.69 4.33
C GLY A 253 -22.01 -2.42 3.53
N GLN A 254 -21.20 -1.45 3.95
CA GLN A 254 -19.84 -1.24 3.44
C GLN A 254 -18.87 -2.10 4.26
N TYR A 255 -17.94 -2.76 3.57
CA TYR A 255 -16.88 -3.51 4.26
C TYR A 255 -15.91 -2.54 4.95
N ALA A 256 -15.77 -2.65 6.26
CA ALA A 256 -14.72 -1.97 7.00
C ALA A 256 -13.43 -2.79 6.90
N GLN A 257 -12.38 -2.19 6.34
CA GLN A 257 -11.06 -2.81 6.25
C GLN A 257 -10.22 -2.31 7.43
N LEU A 258 -9.92 -3.19 8.37
CA LEU A 258 -9.18 -2.88 9.58
C LEU A 258 -7.68 -3.03 9.29
N ARG A 259 -6.99 -1.91 9.15
CA ARG A 259 -5.57 -1.88 8.76
C ARG A 259 -4.61 -2.09 9.92
N TYR A 260 -3.52 -2.80 9.63
CA TYR A 260 -2.40 -2.98 10.55
C TYR A 260 -1.09 -3.21 9.79
N GLY A 261 -0.56 -2.14 9.23
CA GLY A 261 0.67 -2.13 8.42
C GLY A 261 1.89 -1.63 9.18
N SER A 262 2.80 -0.94 8.49
CA SER A 262 3.98 -0.32 9.09
C SER A 262 3.69 1.09 9.60
N ALA A 263 2.99 1.89 8.80
CA ALA A 263 2.67 3.28 9.14
C ALA A 263 1.44 3.37 10.05
N TRP A 264 0.43 2.54 9.78
CA TRP A 264 -0.89 2.63 10.39
C TRP A 264 -1.20 1.40 11.25
N LEU A 265 -1.29 1.62 12.56
CA LEU A 265 -1.48 0.58 13.58
C LEU A 265 -2.89 0.65 14.20
N ASP A 266 -3.93 0.74 13.35
CA ASP A 266 -5.30 1.05 13.78
C ASP A 266 -6.07 -0.14 14.36
N LEU A 267 -5.76 -1.37 13.95
CA LEU A 267 -6.46 -2.59 14.38
C LEU A 267 -6.77 -2.68 15.89
N PRO A 268 -5.86 -2.36 16.84
CA PRO A 268 -6.19 -2.37 18.26
C PRO A 268 -7.35 -1.46 18.65
N ASN A 269 -7.50 -0.30 18.01
CA ASN A 269 -8.62 0.61 18.24
C ASN A 269 -9.89 0.14 17.52
N LEU A 270 -9.74 -0.38 16.30
CA LEU A 270 -10.88 -0.81 15.48
C LEU A 270 -11.49 -2.14 15.93
N ALA A 271 -10.69 -3.02 16.55
CA ALA A 271 -11.14 -4.30 17.06
C ALA A 271 -12.30 -4.16 18.05
N ALA A 272 -12.36 -3.06 18.81
CA ALA A 272 -13.48 -2.76 19.72
C ALA A 272 -14.84 -2.68 19.01
N ALA A 273 -14.88 -2.37 17.70
CA ALA A 273 -16.11 -2.44 16.92
C ALA A 273 -16.72 -3.85 16.91
N ILE A 274 -15.90 -4.89 17.07
CA ILE A 274 -16.28 -6.30 17.07
C ILE A 274 -16.23 -6.91 18.48
N THR A 275 -15.23 -6.59 19.29
CA THR A 275 -15.03 -7.25 20.59
C THR A 275 -15.89 -6.65 21.69
N GLU A 276 -16.31 -5.40 21.56
CA GLU A 276 -17.21 -4.73 22.51
C GLU A 276 -18.65 -4.64 22.00
N THR A 277 -18.94 -5.17 20.81
CA THR A 277 -20.29 -5.23 20.26
C THR A 277 -20.58 -6.63 19.72
N ASP A 278 -21.75 -7.21 19.99
CA ASP A 278 -22.10 -8.57 19.56
C ASP A 278 -22.38 -8.68 18.03
N ILE A 279 -21.72 -7.88 17.19
CA ILE A 279 -21.92 -7.88 15.74
C ILE A 279 -21.17 -9.04 15.08
N ASP A 280 -21.70 -9.50 13.94
CA ASP A 280 -21.01 -10.48 13.11
C ASP A 280 -19.88 -9.80 12.31
N THR A 281 -18.78 -10.52 12.06
CA THR A 281 -17.61 -10.03 11.33
C THR A 281 -17.78 -10.03 9.81
N LEU A 282 -18.94 -10.40 9.27
CA LEU A 282 -19.20 -10.53 7.83
C LEU A 282 -18.74 -9.33 6.99
N PHE A 283 -18.86 -8.11 7.50
CA PHE A 283 -18.45 -6.86 6.83
C PHE A 283 -17.11 -6.31 7.33
N ALA A 284 -16.33 -7.10 8.06
CA ALA A 284 -14.99 -6.75 8.49
C ALA A 284 -13.95 -7.52 7.68
N ASN A 285 -12.95 -6.80 7.19
CA ASN A 285 -11.76 -7.37 6.58
C ASN A 285 -10.51 -6.97 7.36
N LEU A 286 -9.48 -7.80 7.36
CA LEU A 286 -8.14 -7.45 7.84
C LEU A 286 -7.23 -7.19 6.63
N ILE A 287 -6.48 -6.09 6.65
CA ILE A 287 -5.60 -5.66 5.55
C ILE A 287 -4.28 -5.10 6.08
N SER A 288 -3.24 -5.07 5.25
CA SER A 288 -1.96 -4.46 5.62
C SER A 288 -1.84 -2.98 5.24
N ASP A 289 -2.43 -2.53 4.13
CA ASP A 289 -2.22 -1.17 3.60
C ASP A 289 -0.71 -0.96 3.28
N ASP A 290 -0.10 0.14 3.70
CA ASP A 290 1.35 0.37 3.59
C ASP A 290 2.21 -0.54 4.48
N THR A 291 3.09 -1.34 3.87
CA THR A 291 4.06 -2.18 4.60
C THR A 291 5.50 -1.98 4.13
N HIS A 292 6.37 -1.48 5.01
CA HIS A 292 7.81 -1.32 4.79
C HIS A 292 8.56 -2.66 4.80
N PRO A 293 9.75 -2.73 4.14
CA PRO A 293 10.60 -3.93 4.14
C PRO A 293 10.91 -4.47 5.54
N HIS A 294 11.10 -3.58 6.52
CA HIS A 294 11.43 -4.01 7.88
C HIS A 294 10.31 -4.81 8.53
N THR A 295 9.06 -4.38 8.40
CA THR A 295 7.90 -5.10 8.93
C THR A 295 7.74 -6.47 8.26
N LEU A 296 7.90 -6.54 6.93
CA LEU A 296 7.85 -7.80 6.20
C LEU A 296 8.89 -8.80 6.72
N VAL A 297 10.12 -8.35 6.98
CA VAL A 297 11.21 -9.21 7.45
C VAL A 297 11.07 -9.57 8.93
N ALA A 298 10.70 -8.61 9.78
CA ALA A 298 10.72 -8.77 11.23
C ALA A 298 9.44 -9.40 11.80
N ASN A 299 8.29 -9.10 11.19
CA ASN A 299 6.98 -9.45 11.72
C ASN A 299 6.20 -10.41 10.82
N GLY A 300 6.35 -10.26 9.50
CA GLY A 300 5.61 -11.00 8.48
C GLY A 300 4.59 -10.12 7.75
N HIS A 301 3.47 -10.71 7.35
CA HIS A 301 2.42 -10.02 6.58
C HIS A 301 1.05 -10.30 7.19
N LEU A 302 0.11 -10.93 6.46
CA LEU A 302 -1.21 -11.23 7.00
C LEU A 302 -1.20 -12.20 8.20
N ASP A 303 -0.20 -13.06 8.33
CA ASP A 303 -0.02 -13.90 9.52
C ASP A 303 0.25 -13.08 10.79
N TYR A 304 1.01 -11.98 10.66
CA TYR A 304 1.23 -11.02 11.72
C TYR A 304 -0.08 -10.32 12.12
N ILE A 305 -0.85 -9.87 11.13
CA ILE A 305 -2.14 -9.23 11.35
C ILE A 305 -3.15 -10.21 11.97
N LEU A 306 -3.12 -11.48 11.57
CA LEU A 306 -3.91 -12.55 12.18
C LEU A 306 -3.59 -12.70 13.67
N ARG A 307 -2.31 -12.84 14.01
CA ARG A 307 -1.86 -12.93 15.41
C ARG A 307 -2.27 -11.68 16.20
N LYS A 308 -2.17 -10.49 15.59
CA LYS A 308 -2.60 -9.24 16.23
C LYS A 308 -4.11 -9.18 16.46
N ALA A 309 -4.92 -9.59 15.50
CA ALA A 309 -6.38 -9.62 15.65
C ALA A 309 -6.80 -10.53 16.81
N VAL A 310 -6.15 -11.69 16.95
CA VAL A 310 -6.38 -12.62 18.07
C VAL A 310 -5.91 -12.04 19.40
N GLU A 311 -4.75 -11.36 19.44
CA GLU A 311 -4.28 -10.63 20.63
C GLU A 311 -5.29 -9.55 21.07
N CYS A 312 -5.94 -8.88 20.11
CA CYS A 312 -6.99 -7.89 20.36
C CYS A 312 -8.34 -8.51 20.78
N GLY A 313 -8.45 -9.83 20.86
CA GLY A 313 -9.63 -10.55 21.35
C GLY A 313 -10.61 -11.02 20.28
N ILE A 314 -10.25 -10.95 18.99
CA ILE A 314 -11.04 -11.53 17.90
C ILE A 314 -10.80 -13.05 17.87
N ASP A 315 -11.85 -13.85 17.78
CA ASP A 315 -11.73 -15.31 17.63
C ASP A 315 -10.89 -15.70 16.39
N ALA A 316 -10.02 -16.70 16.51
CA ALA A 316 -9.10 -17.08 15.44
C ALA A 316 -9.80 -17.51 14.15
N VAL A 317 -10.91 -18.26 14.24
CA VAL A 317 -11.67 -18.67 13.05
C VAL A 317 -12.34 -17.46 12.40
N ARG A 318 -12.86 -16.53 13.21
CA ARG A 318 -13.42 -15.25 12.71
C ARG A 318 -12.37 -14.34 12.09
N ALA A 319 -11.18 -14.23 12.68
CA ALA A 319 -10.07 -13.48 12.11
C ALA A 319 -9.62 -14.08 10.76
N ILE A 320 -9.57 -15.41 10.65
CA ILE A 320 -9.30 -16.09 9.37
C ILE A 320 -10.42 -15.77 8.36
N GLN A 321 -11.70 -15.78 8.74
CA GLN A 321 -12.79 -15.37 7.83
C GLN A 321 -12.59 -13.95 7.28
N MET A 322 -12.18 -13.01 8.14
CA MET A 322 -11.94 -11.60 7.81
C MET A 322 -10.84 -11.39 6.76
N MET A 323 -9.90 -12.33 6.59
CA MET A 323 -8.85 -12.26 5.56
C MET A 323 -8.96 -13.36 4.50
N THR A 324 -10.10 -14.07 4.44
CA THR A 324 -10.32 -15.13 3.45
C THR A 324 -11.69 -14.95 2.78
N ILE A 325 -12.74 -15.56 3.30
CA ILE A 325 -14.06 -15.56 2.67
C ILE A 325 -14.71 -14.18 2.68
N ASN A 326 -14.51 -13.36 3.72
CA ASN A 326 -15.04 -12.00 3.76
C ASN A 326 -14.37 -11.13 2.71
N THR A 327 -13.04 -11.17 2.62
CA THR A 327 -12.28 -10.48 1.57
C THR A 327 -12.70 -10.96 0.19
N ALA A 328 -12.77 -12.26 -0.06
CA ALA A 328 -13.21 -12.80 -1.35
C ALA A 328 -14.63 -12.33 -1.71
N THR A 329 -15.55 -12.28 -0.74
CA THR A 329 -16.94 -11.81 -0.96
C THR A 329 -17.01 -10.31 -1.18
N CYS A 330 -16.18 -9.53 -0.47
CA CYS A 330 -16.01 -8.10 -0.68
C CYS A 330 -15.67 -7.81 -2.14
N PHE A 331 -14.77 -8.59 -2.73
CA PHE A 331 -14.33 -8.43 -4.12
C PHE A 331 -15.08 -9.29 -5.15
N ARG A 332 -16.15 -10.01 -4.75
CA ARG A 332 -16.95 -10.91 -5.60
C ARG A 332 -16.13 -12.04 -6.26
N MET A 333 -15.07 -12.46 -5.58
CA MET A 333 -14.18 -13.56 -5.94
C MET A 333 -14.45 -14.82 -5.09
N ASP A 334 -15.49 -14.82 -4.28
CA ASP A 334 -15.91 -15.92 -3.40
C ASP A 334 -16.38 -17.17 -4.15
N ASN A 335 -16.59 -17.13 -5.47
CA ASN A 335 -16.80 -18.35 -6.26
C ASN A 335 -15.49 -19.10 -6.56
N GLU A 336 -14.34 -18.45 -6.40
CA GLU A 336 -13.04 -18.94 -6.85
C GLU A 336 -12.03 -19.06 -5.71
N LEU A 337 -12.10 -18.16 -4.71
CA LEU A 337 -11.14 -18.00 -3.63
C LEU A 337 -11.80 -18.00 -2.24
N GLY A 338 -10.99 -17.93 -1.19
CA GLY A 338 -11.41 -17.62 0.17
C GLY A 338 -12.02 -18.78 0.97
N SER A 339 -12.11 -20.00 0.43
CA SER A 339 -12.49 -21.19 1.21
C SER A 339 -11.92 -22.49 0.65
N ILE A 340 -11.69 -23.48 1.52
CA ILE A 340 -11.33 -24.84 1.09
C ILE A 340 -12.61 -25.61 0.76
N THR A 341 -13.10 -25.45 -0.47
CA THR A 341 -14.37 -26.04 -0.94
C THR A 341 -14.24 -26.56 -2.38
N PRO A 342 -14.93 -27.65 -2.75
CA PRO A 342 -14.86 -28.21 -4.09
C PRO A 342 -15.14 -27.17 -5.20
N GLY A 343 -14.34 -27.21 -6.26
CA GLY A 343 -14.40 -26.29 -7.40
C GLY A 343 -13.52 -25.03 -7.28
N LYS A 344 -13.17 -24.61 -6.07
CA LYS A 344 -12.31 -23.42 -5.85
C LYS A 344 -10.84 -23.70 -6.09
N CYS A 345 -10.05 -22.65 -6.24
CA CYS A 345 -8.59 -22.72 -6.32
C CYS A 345 -8.05 -23.41 -5.07
N ALA A 346 -7.05 -24.27 -5.24
CA ALA A 346 -6.41 -24.98 -4.14
C ALA A 346 -5.35 -24.10 -3.45
N ASP A 347 -5.81 -22.97 -2.91
CA ASP A 347 -5.00 -22.03 -2.14
C ASP A 347 -5.16 -22.30 -0.64
N ILE A 348 -4.13 -22.88 -0.03
CA ILE A 348 -4.21 -23.50 1.30
C ILE A 348 -3.00 -23.11 2.12
N VAL A 349 -3.22 -22.68 3.36
CA VAL A 349 -2.16 -22.46 4.34
C VAL A 349 -2.21 -23.52 5.42
N PHE A 350 -1.03 -23.94 5.86
CA PHE A 350 -0.84 -24.86 6.97
C PHE A 350 -0.35 -24.06 8.16
N LEU A 351 -1.08 -24.16 9.27
CA LEU A 351 -0.73 -23.57 10.55
C LEU A 351 -0.26 -24.67 11.51
N ASP A 352 0.66 -24.31 12.40
CA ASP A 352 1.10 -25.21 13.47
C ASP A 352 -0.04 -25.55 14.44
N ASN A 353 -0.81 -24.56 14.86
CA ASN A 353 -1.99 -24.67 15.71
C ASN A 353 -2.84 -23.37 15.66
N LEU A 354 -3.90 -23.27 16.47
CA LEU A 354 -4.80 -22.09 16.48
C LEU A 354 -4.44 -21.08 17.57
N GLU A 355 -3.45 -21.40 18.39
CA GLU A 355 -2.95 -20.58 19.49
C GLU A 355 -1.78 -19.68 19.03
N ASP A 356 -0.79 -20.26 18.34
CA ASP A 356 0.42 -19.60 17.86
C ASP A 356 0.27 -19.08 16.43
N LEU A 357 -0.55 -19.75 15.59
CA LEU A 357 -0.89 -19.35 14.22
C LEU A 357 0.34 -19.15 13.32
N ASN A 358 1.38 -19.96 13.48
CA ASN A 358 2.57 -19.87 12.62
C ASN A 358 2.32 -20.60 11.29
N VAL A 359 2.59 -19.92 10.18
CA VAL A 359 2.51 -20.52 8.85
C VAL A 359 3.70 -21.45 8.63
N THR A 360 3.42 -22.71 8.33
CA THR A 360 4.43 -23.76 8.12
C THR A 360 4.58 -24.15 6.65
N ARG A 361 3.50 -24.06 5.87
CA ARG A 361 3.48 -24.39 4.44
C ARG A 361 2.36 -23.63 3.75
N VAL A 362 2.58 -23.27 2.48
CA VAL A 362 1.61 -22.58 1.63
C VAL A 362 1.51 -23.28 0.29
N LEU A 363 0.28 -23.55 -0.13
CA LEU A 363 -0.07 -24.03 -1.45
C LEU A 363 -0.81 -22.93 -2.20
N ILE A 364 -0.44 -22.72 -3.45
CA ILE A 364 -1.18 -21.91 -4.41
C ILE A 364 -1.46 -22.78 -5.62
N ASP A 365 -2.73 -22.85 -6.04
CA ASP A 365 -3.20 -23.76 -7.09
C ASP A 365 -2.70 -25.20 -6.89
N GLY A 366 -2.65 -25.67 -5.63
CA GLY A 366 -2.23 -27.03 -5.28
C GLY A 366 -0.73 -27.30 -5.29
N ASP A 367 0.07 -26.38 -5.80
CA ASP A 367 1.53 -26.48 -5.80
C ASP A 367 2.07 -25.91 -4.48
N VAL A 368 3.02 -26.61 -3.84
CA VAL A 368 3.69 -26.09 -2.64
C VAL A 368 4.62 -24.97 -3.08
N VAL A 369 4.32 -23.74 -2.68
CA VAL A 369 5.03 -22.51 -3.07
C VAL A 369 5.86 -21.91 -1.93
N ALA A 370 5.60 -22.28 -0.69
CA ALA A 370 6.48 -22.01 0.44
C ALA A 370 6.40 -23.10 1.51
N GLU A 371 7.50 -23.29 2.22
CA GLU A 371 7.63 -24.24 3.31
C GLU A 371 8.70 -23.75 4.30
N ASN A 372 8.37 -23.77 5.60
CA ASN A 372 9.26 -23.37 6.69
C ASN A 372 9.91 -21.98 6.51
N GLY A 373 9.11 -20.99 6.10
CA GLY A 373 9.55 -19.60 5.92
C GLY A 373 10.30 -19.31 4.62
N ALA A 374 10.43 -20.28 3.70
CA ALA A 374 11.12 -20.09 2.43
C ALA A 374 10.23 -20.43 1.24
N CYS A 375 10.35 -19.65 0.16
CA CYS A 375 9.69 -19.94 -1.12
C CYS A 375 10.33 -21.16 -1.80
N THR A 376 9.51 -21.93 -2.53
CA THR A 376 9.92 -23.14 -3.27
C THR A 376 9.80 -22.98 -4.79
N PHE A 377 9.41 -21.80 -5.27
CA PHE A 377 9.36 -21.45 -6.69
C PHE A 377 10.59 -20.63 -7.11
N PRO A 378 11.01 -20.71 -8.39
CA PRO A 378 12.09 -19.86 -8.91
C PRO A 378 11.58 -18.44 -9.14
N LEU A 379 12.41 -17.44 -8.82
CA LEU A 379 12.17 -16.04 -9.15
C LEU A 379 13.35 -15.52 -9.98
N PRO A 380 13.28 -15.60 -11.33
CA PRO A 380 14.31 -14.97 -12.17
C PRO A 380 14.30 -13.45 -12.00
N PRO A 381 15.40 -12.73 -12.27
CA PRO A 381 15.38 -11.26 -12.32
C PRO A 381 14.38 -10.74 -13.35
N PHE A 382 13.82 -9.56 -13.10
CA PHE A 382 12.98 -8.85 -14.06
C PHE A 382 13.76 -7.69 -14.68
N GLU A 383 13.76 -7.60 -16.01
CA GLU A 383 14.41 -6.50 -16.73
C GLU A 383 13.40 -5.38 -16.93
N TYR A 384 13.41 -4.39 -16.02
CA TYR A 384 12.56 -3.21 -16.17
C TYR A 384 12.97 -2.40 -17.41
N PRO A 385 11.99 -1.91 -18.22
CA PRO A 385 12.28 -1.01 -19.33
C PRO A 385 13.04 0.23 -18.87
N ALA A 386 13.93 0.76 -19.73
CA ALA A 386 14.75 1.92 -19.39
C ALA A 386 13.91 3.14 -18.97
N TRP A 387 12.74 3.37 -19.60
CA TRP A 387 11.86 4.49 -19.25
C TRP A 387 11.24 4.35 -17.84
N VAL A 388 11.15 3.13 -17.30
CA VAL A 388 10.72 2.88 -15.91
C VAL A 388 11.85 3.23 -14.93
N THR A 389 13.10 2.95 -15.31
CA THR A 389 14.28 3.16 -14.44
C THR A 389 14.95 4.53 -14.58
N HIS A 390 14.53 5.34 -15.55
CA HIS A 390 15.04 6.68 -15.82
C HIS A 390 13.95 7.73 -15.64
N SER A 391 13.19 7.67 -14.55
CA SER A 391 12.04 8.56 -14.28
C SER A 391 12.40 9.86 -13.55
N MET A 392 13.67 10.28 -13.61
CA MET A 392 14.15 11.53 -13.02
C MET A 392 14.38 12.57 -14.11
N HIS A 393 13.31 13.30 -14.43
CA HIS A 393 13.23 14.29 -15.50
C HIS A 393 13.16 15.72 -14.94
N LEU A 394 14.28 16.18 -14.40
CA LEU A 394 14.37 17.54 -13.85
C LEU A 394 14.55 18.56 -14.99
N GLY A 395 13.62 19.50 -15.11
CA GLY A 395 13.67 20.56 -16.13
C GLY A 395 14.71 21.66 -15.89
N ARG A 396 15.61 21.46 -14.91
CA ARG A 396 16.64 22.42 -14.54
C ARG A 396 17.82 21.76 -13.83
N ALA A 397 18.98 22.40 -13.91
CA ALA A 397 20.10 22.08 -13.05
C ALA A 397 19.81 22.51 -11.60
N ILE A 398 20.12 21.64 -10.64
CA ILE A 398 20.00 21.92 -9.21
C ILE A 398 21.39 22.32 -8.68
N ALA A 399 21.52 23.59 -8.31
CA ALA A 399 22.71 24.18 -7.70
C ALA A 399 22.35 24.80 -6.34
N PRO A 400 23.30 25.10 -5.44
CA PRO A 400 23.00 25.70 -4.14
C PRO A 400 22.09 26.94 -4.25
N GLU A 401 22.33 27.80 -5.24
CA GLU A 401 21.54 29.02 -5.48
C GLU A 401 20.06 28.76 -5.82
N THR A 402 19.72 27.52 -6.18
CA THR A 402 18.34 27.07 -6.42
C THR A 402 17.51 27.08 -5.13
N PHE A 403 18.16 26.88 -3.98
CA PHE A 403 17.54 26.80 -2.66
C PHE A 403 17.48 28.14 -1.93
N ARG A 404 17.88 29.22 -2.60
CA ARG A 404 17.78 30.58 -2.07
C ARG A 404 16.31 31.03 -2.05
N VAL A 405 15.82 31.36 -0.85
CA VAL A 405 14.48 31.92 -0.64
C VAL A 405 14.63 33.44 -0.50
N GLU A 406 14.29 34.20 -1.54
CA GLU A 406 14.43 35.66 -1.50
C GLU A 406 13.49 36.27 -0.44
N ALA A 407 14.02 37.22 0.34
CA ALA A 407 13.20 38.00 1.27
C ALA A 407 12.26 38.96 0.51
N PRO A 408 11.13 39.39 1.12
CA PRO A 408 10.28 40.43 0.56
C PRO A 408 11.09 41.68 0.19
N THR A 409 10.75 42.32 -0.93
CA THR A 409 11.53 43.45 -1.47
C THR A 409 11.58 44.68 -0.56
N ASP A 410 10.66 44.77 0.39
CA ASP A 410 10.54 45.83 1.39
C ASP A 410 11.16 45.47 2.75
N ALA A 411 11.62 44.24 2.94
CA ALA A 411 12.35 43.81 4.13
C ALA A 411 13.84 44.18 4.02
N ALA A 412 14.40 44.75 5.09
CA ALA A 412 15.81 45.06 5.22
C ALA A 412 16.59 43.94 5.92
N GLU A 413 17.91 43.97 5.79
CA GLU A 413 18.81 43.06 6.52
C GLU A 413 18.55 43.10 8.02
N GLY A 414 18.34 41.93 8.64
CA GLY A 414 18.02 41.79 10.06
C GLY A 414 16.55 41.98 10.42
N ASP A 415 15.67 42.30 9.46
CA ASP A 415 14.22 42.32 9.70
C ASP A 415 13.69 40.91 9.93
N ALA A 416 12.67 40.79 10.76
CA ALA A 416 11.94 39.55 10.98
C ALA A 416 10.77 39.47 10.00
N VAL A 417 10.74 38.43 9.17
CA VAL A 417 9.67 38.15 8.20
C VAL A 417 8.86 36.95 8.69
N CYS A 418 7.55 37.14 8.81
CA CYS A 418 6.64 36.07 9.23
C CYS A 418 6.29 35.18 8.03
N VAL A 419 6.49 33.87 8.17
CA VAL A 419 6.20 32.88 7.12
C VAL A 419 5.26 31.79 7.63
N ARG A 420 4.49 31.19 6.72
CA ARG A 420 3.78 29.93 6.96
C ARG A 420 4.77 28.78 7.00
N VAL A 421 4.59 27.89 7.96
CA VAL A 421 5.43 26.71 8.18
C VAL A 421 4.53 25.50 8.37
N ILE A 422 4.89 24.41 7.69
CA ILE A 422 4.25 23.11 7.83
C ILE A 422 4.86 22.41 9.06
N GLU A 423 4.14 22.38 10.18
CA GLU A 423 4.56 21.63 11.37
C GLU A 423 4.16 20.16 11.22
N VAL A 424 5.16 19.29 11.01
CA VAL A 424 4.98 17.85 10.99
C VAL A 424 4.93 17.29 12.41
N LEU A 425 4.04 16.31 12.62
CA LEU A 425 3.83 15.67 13.91
C LEU A 425 4.35 14.23 13.87
N PRO A 426 5.27 13.83 14.76
CA PRO A 426 5.78 12.46 14.81
C PRO A 426 4.67 11.40 14.87
N GLY A 427 4.66 10.48 13.92
CA GLY A 427 3.69 9.37 13.86
C GLY A 427 2.23 9.81 13.62
N SER A 428 2.02 10.94 12.93
CA SER A 428 0.68 11.45 12.61
C SER A 428 0.53 11.75 11.12
N VAL A 429 -0.64 11.46 10.57
CA VAL A 429 -1.06 11.86 9.21
C VAL A 429 -1.22 13.39 9.09
N PRO A 430 -1.99 14.08 9.97
CA PRO A 430 -2.19 15.52 9.84
C PRO A 430 -0.94 16.31 10.22
N ASP A 431 -0.71 17.38 9.47
CA ASP A 431 0.21 18.47 9.82
C ASP A 431 -0.57 19.62 10.51
N ARG A 432 0.14 20.70 10.82
CA ARG A 432 -0.46 21.98 11.23
C ARG A 432 0.20 23.12 10.49
N GLU A 433 -0.61 24.11 10.10
CA GLU A 433 -0.05 25.41 9.78
C GLU A 433 0.39 26.11 11.08
N VAL A 434 1.67 26.48 11.15
CA VAL A 434 2.19 27.40 12.16
C VAL A 434 2.89 28.58 11.49
N ARG A 435 3.16 29.62 12.28
CA ARG A 435 3.90 30.79 11.82
C ARG A 435 5.25 30.88 12.50
N ALA A 436 6.27 31.26 11.74
CA ALA A 436 7.61 31.52 12.26
C ALA A 436 8.13 32.85 11.76
N ALA A 437 8.86 33.55 12.61
CA ALA A 437 9.56 34.78 12.25
C ALA A 437 11.01 34.42 11.87
N LEU A 438 11.37 34.59 10.60
CA LEU A 438 12.70 34.33 10.07
C LEU A 438 13.45 35.65 9.83
N THR A 439 14.71 35.69 10.22
CA THR A 439 15.53 36.91 10.07
C THR A 439 16.11 36.97 8.67
N VAL A 440 15.94 38.11 7.99
CA VAL A 440 16.57 38.35 6.69
C VAL A 440 18.09 38.38 6.85
N THR A 441 18.77 37.49 6.13
CA THR A 441 20.23 37.40 6.09
C THR A 441 20.70 37.40 4.64
N ASP A 442 21.58 38.33 4.27
CA ASP A 442 22.05 38.54 2.90
C ASP A 442 20.88 38.61 1.87
N GLY A 443 19.78 39.28 2.26
CA GLY A 443 18.57 39.43 1.44
C GLY A 443 17.75 38.15 1.22
N ALA A 444 18.01 37.08 1.97
CA ALA A 444 17.27 35.82 1.89
C ALA A 444 16.71 35.38 3.25
N LEU A 445 15.77 34.44 3.21
CA LEU A 445 15.26 33.71 4.37
C LEU A 445 15.96 32.36 4.47
N GLU A 446 16.55 32.09 5.63
CA GLU A 446 17.32 30.87 5.89
C GLU A 446 16.61 29.93 6.87
N SER A 447 17.04 28.67 6.91
CA SER A 447 16.60 27.73 7.95
C SER A 447 17.03 28.24 9.34
N ASP A 448 16.13 28.15 10.32
CA ASP A 448 16.39 28.52 11.72
C ASP A 448 16.38 27.26 12.60
N LEU A 449 17.57 26.84 13.02
CA LEU A 449 17.77 25.60 13.79
C LEU A 449 17.33 25.69 15.26
N ASP A 450 17.20 26.91 15.79
CA ASP A 450 16.73 27.14 17.16
C ASP A 450 15.20 27.02 17.21
N GLN A 451 14.52 27.47 16.15
CA GLN A 451 13.06 27.32 15.98
C GLN A 451 12.65 25.97 15.36
N ASP A 452 13.62 25.20 14.86
CA ASP A 452 13.44 23.98 14.06
C ASP A 452 12.65 24.25 12.77
N VAL A 453 12.96 25.35 12.09
CA VAL A 453 12.31 25.74 10.83
C VAL A 453 13.29 25.50 9.70
N LEU A 454 12.99 24.57 8.81
CA LEU A 454 13.88 24.07 7.76
C LEU A 454 13.34 24.44 6.38
N LYS A 455 14.20 24.89 5.48
CA LYS A 455 13.87 25.08 4.07
C LYS A 455 13.41 23.77 3.46
N THR A 456 12.31 23.84 2.72
CA THR A 456 11.69 22.72 2.04
C THR A 456 11.36 23.08 0.60
N PHE A 457 11.75 22.21 -0.32
CA PHE A 457 11.53 22.38 -1.75
C PHE A 457 10.95 21.11 -2.33
N VAL A 458 10.02 21.27 -3.28
CA VAL A 458 9.45 20.16 -4.06
C VAL A 458 9.66 20.48 -5.52
N PHE A 459 10.46 19.67 -6.22
CA PHE A 459 10.79 19.86 -7.63
C PHE A 459 10.01 18.89 -8.49
N GLU A 460 9.40 19.41 -9.54
CA GLU A 460 8.77 18.59 -10.56
C GLU A 460 9.83 17.74 -11.28
N ARG A 461 9.57 16.43 -11.36
CA ARG A 461 10.58 15.45 -11.83
C ARG A 461 10.11 14.51 -12.92
N HIS A 462 8.95 14.74 -13.53
CA HIS A 462 8.32 13.83 -14.48
C HIS A 462 8.38 14.33 -15.92
N HIS A 463 8.18 15.63 -16.15
CA HIS A 463 7.96 16.23 -17.47
C HIS A 463 8.95 17.32 -17.83
N GLU A 464 10.06 17.46 -17.10
CA GLU A 464 11.09 18.48 -17.32
C GLU A 464 10.53 19.92 -17.31
N THR A 465 9.48 20.20 -16.53
CA THR A 465 8.87 21.54 -16.49
C THR A 465 9.78 22.58 -15.83
N GLY A 466 10.65 22.12 -14.93
CA GLY A 466 11.54 22.97 -14.12
C GLY A 466 10.81 23.72 -13.00
N THR A 467 9.52 23.42 -12.78
CA THR A 467 8.72 24.01 -11.69
C THR A 467 9.15 23.45 -10.34
N PHE A 468 9.02 24.28 -9.31
CA PHE A 468 9.31 23.89 -7.93
C PHE A 468 8.53 24.77 -6.95
N GLY A 469 8.10 24.16 -5.85
CA GLY A 469 7.51 24.86 -4.72
C GLY A 469 8.57 25.16 -3.67
N VAL A 470 8.33 26.24 -2.92
CA VAL A 470 9.18 26.69 -1.81
C VAL A 470 8.33 26.81 -0.56
N GLY A 471 8.81 26.26 0.55
CA GLY A 471 8.19 26.39 1.86
C GLY A 471 9.17 26.16 2.99
N PHE A 472 8.64 26.16 4.21
CA PHE A 472 9.38 25.77 5.40
C PHE A 472 8.63 24.67 6.16
N THR A 473 9.38 23.76 6.76
CA THR A 473 8.85 22.70 7.61
C THR A 473 9.41 22.79 9.02
N LYS A 474 8.66 22.26 9.99
CA LYS A 474 9.05 22.20 11.40
C LYS A 474 8.72 20.86 12.02
N GLY A 475 9.57 20.36 12.92
CA GLY A 475 9.33 19.16 13.72
C GLY A 475 10.35 18.03 13.48
N PHE A 476 11.21 18.14 12.46
CA PHE A 476 12.22 17.12 12.18
C PHE A 476 13.38 17.13 13.17
N GLY A 477 13.71 18.27 13.78
CA GLY A 477 14.80 18.38 14.76
C GLY A 477 16.22 18.33 14.18
N ILE A 478 16.38 18.33 12.85
CA ILE A 478 17.69 18.27 12.19
C ILE A 478 18.52 19.49 12.56
N LYS A 479 19.81 19.27 12.82
CA LYS A 479 20.78 20.30 13.25
C LYS A 479 21.88 20.59 12.24
N ARG A 480 22.04 19.77 11.20
CA ARG A 480 22.92 20.02 10.05
C ARG A 480 22.50 19.17 8.86
N GLY A 481 22.96 19.52 7.66
CA GLY A 481 22.73 18.69 6.48
C GLY A 481 21.36 18.85 5.83
N ALA A 482 21.01 17.87 5.01
CA ALA A 482 19.76 17.79 4.27
C ALA A 482 19.30 16.34 4.12
N MET A 483 17.99 16.18 3.94
CA MET A 483 17.34 14.94 3.52
C MET A 483 16.62 15.18 2.21
N ALA A 484 16.61 14.19 1.31
CA ALA A 484 15.78 14.24 0.12
C ALA A 484 15.11 12.88 -0.15
N SER A 485 13.93 12.92 -0.78
CA SER A 485 13.13 11.74 -1.14
C SER A 485 12.43 11.96 -2.48
N THR A 486 12.33 10.90 -3.29
CA THR A 486 11.41 10.85 -4.44
C THR A 486 10.12 10.08 -4.13
N VAL A 487 10.05 9.42 -2.98
CA VAL A 487 8.80 8.92 -2.40
C VAL A 487 8.17 10.09 -1.64
N ALA A 488 7.19 10.72 -2.28
CA ALA A 488 6.51 11.92 -1.82
C ALA A 488 5.04 11.87 -2.27
N HIS A 489 4.18 11.29 -1.44
CA HIS A 489 2.79 10.97 -1.81
C HIS A 489 2.00 12.20 -2.30
N ASP A 490 1.17 12.10 -3.34
CA ASP A 490 1.09 11.00 -4.33
C ASP A 490 1.79 11.37 -5.62
N ALA A 491 2.13 12.66 -5.80
CA ALA A 491 2.76 13.10 -7.03
C ALA A 491 4.20 12.63 -7.17
N HIS A 492 4.84 12.21 -6.10
CA HIS A 492 6.20 11.67 -6.06
C HIS A 492 7.23 12.56 -6.74
N ASN A 493 7.07 13.86 -6.58
CA ASN A 493 8.06 14.85 -6.97
C ASN A 493 9.28 14.79 -6.03
N LEU A 494 10.41 15.38 -6.46
CA LEU A 494 11.62 15.38 -5.65
C LEU A 494 11.47 16.35 -4.49
N LEU A 495 11.33 15.83 -3.27
CA LEU A 495 11.23 16.59 -2.03
C LEU A 495 12.61 16.70 -1.38
N VAL A 496 12.98 17.91 -0.96
CA VAL A 496 14.25 18.22 -0.30
C VAL A 496 13.99 19.09 0.93
N VAL A 497 14.51 18.68 2.09
CA VAL A 497 14.45 19.41 3.36
C VAL A 497 15.87 19.59 3.88
N GLY A 498 16.26 20.79 4.31
CA GLY A 498 17.63 20.95 4.81
C GLY A 498 17.95 22.24 5.57
N THR A 499 19.13 22.24 6.16
CA THR A 499 19.66 23.37 6.94
C THR A 499 20.49 24.33 6.11
N ASN A 500 20.96 23.91 4.93
CA ASN A 500 21.83 24.70 4.07
C ASN A 500 21.74 24.28 2.60
N ASP A 501 21.98 25.24 1.71
CA ASP A 501 21.80 25.08 0.26
C ASP A 501 22.73 24.06 -0.39
N ALA A 502 23.97 23.94 0.11
CA ALA A 502 24.98 23.08 -0.49
C ALA A 502 24.62 21.60 -0.31
N ASP A 503 24.26 21.21 0.91
CA ASP A 503 23.85 19.83 1.21
C ASP A 503 22.50 19.50 0.56
N MET A 504 21.58 20.47 0.48
CA MET A 504 20.31 20.30 -0.24
C MET A 504 20.52 20.03 -1.73
N ALA A 505 21.43 20.78 -2.37
CA ALA A 505 21.79 20.55 -3.77
C ALA A 505 22.48 19.20 -3.99
N LEU A 506 23.38 18.80 -3.09
CA LEU A 506 24.02 17.49 -3.16
C LEU A 506 23.00 16.35 -2.99
N ALA A 507 22.08 16.46 -2.04
CA ALA A 507 21.01 15.49 -1.82
C ALA A 507 20.13 15.32 -3.07
N ALA A 508 19.63 16.42 -3.62
CA ALA A 508 18.80 16.42 -4.82
C ALA A 508 19.50 15.79 -6.04
N ASN A 509 20.75 16.18 -6.30
CA ASN A 509 21.51 15.65 -7.44
C ASN A 509 21.89 14.18 -7.25
N THR A 510 22.15 13.73 -6.01
CA THR A 510 22.42 12.31 -5.72
C THR A 510 21.23 11.46 -6.13
N LEU A 511 20.00 11.86 -5.76
CA LEU A 511 18.79 11.13 -6.14
C LEU A 511 18.53 11.17 -7.65
N ALA A 512 18.78 12.31 -8.30
CA ALA A 512 18.69 12.41 -9.76
C ALA A 512 19.66 11.44 -10.47
N GLU A 513 20.88 11.25 -9.96
CA GLU A 513 21.89 10.37 -10.55
C GLU A 513 21.53 8.88 -10.43
N VAL A 514 20.96 8.46 -9.29
CA VAL A 514 20.64 7.04 -9.03
C VAL A 514 19.24 6.61 -9.48
N GLY A 515 18.48 7.51 -10.13
CA GLY A 515 17.13 7.21 -10.62
C GLY A 515 16.02 7.35 -9.57
N GLY A 516 16.29 8.05 -8.47
CA GLY A 516 15.38 8.26 -7.34
C GLY A 516 15.75 7.44 -6.11
N GLY A 517 15.13 7.74 -4.98
CA GLY A 517 15.49 7.17 -3.70
C GLY A 517 15.20 8.04 -2.49
N MET A 518 15.92 7.73 -1.41
CA MET A 518 16.00 8.52 -0.19
C MET A 518 17.46 8.73 0.18
N VAL A 519 17.83 9.93 0.60
CA VAL A 519 19.23 10.26 0.93
C VAL A 519 19.33 11.19 2.13
N VAL A 520 20.38 10.99 2.92
CA VAL A 520 20.81 11.89 3.99
C VAL A 520 22.21 12.39 3.66
N VAL A 521 22.37 13.71 3.64
CA VAL A 521 23.64 14.40 3.35
C VAL A 521 23.98 15.32 4.51
N ALA A 522 25.25 15.41 4.89
CA ALA A 522 25.73 16.47 5.77
C ALA A 522 27.19 16.79 5.47
N ASP A 523 27.55 18.06 5.66
CA ASP A 523 28.95 18.52 5.59
C ASP A 523 29.60 18.21 4.21
N GLY A 524 28.80 18.22 3.14
CA GLY A 524 29.23 17.91 1.77
C GLY A 524 29.40 16.42 1.47
N GLU A 525 28.96 15.51 2.34
CA GLU A 525 29.08 14.06 2.18
C GLU A 525 27.72 13.36 2.25
N VAL A 526 27.52 12.33 1.41
CA VAL A 526 26.37 11.44 1.49
C VAL A 526 26.59 10.48 2.66
N LEU A 527 25.77 10.60 3.70
CA LEU A 527 25.87 9.78 4.90
C LEU A 527 25.08 8.47 4.77
N GLY A 528 23.91 8.52 4.10
CA GLY A 528 23.04 7.39 3.88
C GLY A 528 22.28 7.52 2.57
N LEU A 529 22.11 6.40 1.87
CA LEU A 529 21.45 6.35 0.57
C LEU A 529 20.63 5.06 0.43
N VAL A 530 19.39 5.25 -0.02
CA VAL A 530 18.50 4.19 -0.48
C VAL A 530 18.11 4.51 -1.92
N GLU A 531 18.91 4.04 -2.89
CA GLU A 531 18.56 4.03 -4.31
C GLU A 531 17.24 3.27 -4.55
N LEU A 532 16.32 3.88 -5.30
CA LEU A 532 15.03 3.33 -5.72
C LEU A 532 14.86 3.56 -7.23
N PRO A 533 15.65 2.89 -8.08
CA PRO A 533 15.70 3.20 -9.50
C PRO A 533 14.39 2.94 -10.24
N ILE A 534 13.53 2.03 -9.76
CA ILE A 534 12.26 1.69 -10.41
C ILE A 534 11.25 2.78 -10.08
N ALA A 535 10.91 3.60 -11.07
CA ALA A 535 10.02 4.76 -10.94
C ALA A 535 10.46 5.82 -9.89
N GLY A 536 11.64 5.71 -9.28
CA GLY A 536 11.99 6.52 -8.11
C GLY A 536 11.31 6.05 -6.81
N LEU A 537 10.73 4.84 -6.80
CA LEU A 537 9.87 4.32 -5.72
C LEU A 537 10.33 2.96 -5.18
N MET A 538 10.87 2.10 -6.05
CA MET A 538 11.21 0.71 -5.70
C MET A 538 12.61 0.32 -6.15
N ASN A 539 13.08 -0.82 -5.62
CA ASN A 539 14.32 -1.47 -5.97
C ASN A 539 14.08 -2.96 -6.29
N ASP A 540 14.98 -3.61 -7.03
CA ASP A 540 14.94 -5.05 -7.33
C ASP A 540 15.69 -5.91 -6.30
N LEU A 541 16.18 -5.29 -5.22
CA LEU A 541 16.69 -5.98 -4.04
C LEU A 541 15.61 -6.81 -3.34
N ASP A 542 16.07 -7.81 -2.59
CA ASP A 542 15.19 -8.61 -1.76
C ASP A 542 14.85 -7.96 -0.43
N ALA A 543 13.77 -8.42 0.20
CA ALA A 543 13.26 -7.78 1.42
C ALA A 543 14.31 -7.69 2.56
N PRO A 544 15.13 -8.73 2.84
CA PRO A 544 16.24 -8.60 3.80
C PRO A 544 17.27 -7.53 3.41
N ALA A 545 17.77 -7.54 2.18
CA ALA A 545 18.76 -6.54 1.73
C ALA A 545 18.17 -5.12 1.75
N MET A 546 16.90 -4.97 1.35
CA MET A 546 16.20 -3.69 1.36
C MET A 546 15.96 -3.21 2.80
N SER A 547 15.57 -4.10 3.71
CA SER A 547 15.41 -3.81 5.14
C SER A 547 16.72 -3.34 5.78
N GLU A 548 17.85 -4.01 5.50
CA GLU A 548 19.17 -3.56 5.98
C GLU A 548 19.53 -2.16 5.48
N LYS A 549 19.19 -1.86 4.23
CA LYS A 549 19.48 -0.58 3.58
C LYS A 549 18.64 0.56 4.17
N VAL A 550 17.33 0.34 4.37
CA VAL A 550 16.44 1.29 5.05
C VAL A 550 16.87 1.47 6.52
N HIS A 551 17.23 0.39 7.22
CA HIS A 551 17.72 0.47 8.60
C HIS A 551 19.08 1.17 8.73
N HIS A 552 19.92 1.14 7.69
CA HIS A 552 21.12 1.96 7.66
C HIS A 552 20.77 3.45 7.55
N LEU A 553 19.83 3.79 6.66
CA LEU A 553 19.33 5.15 6.52
C LEU A 553 18.78 5.67 7.86
N GLU A 554 18.08 4.82 8.64
CA GLU A 554 17.59 5.13 9.99
C GLU A 554 18.65 5.67 10.93
N LYS A 555 19.85 5.11 10.87
CA LYS A 555 20.96 5.55 11.73
C LYS A 555 21.49 6.90 11.28
N THR A 556 21.56 7.13 9.97
CA THR A 556 22.17 8.33 9.39
C THR A 556 21.35 9.60 9.67
N TRP A 557 20.01 9.54 9.69
CA TRP A 557 19.24 10.73 10.05
C TRP A 557 19.34 11.08 11.55
N ALA A 558 19.57 10.08 12.41
CA ALA A 558 19.81 10.31 13.83
C ALA A 558 21.15 11.05 14.04
N GLU A 559 22.16 10.81 13.20
CA GLU A 559 23.45 11.49 13.25
C GLU A 559 23.38 12.99 12.91
N ILE A 560 22.37 13.41 12.14
CA ILE A 560 22.10 14.82 11.84
C ILE A 560 21.10 15.47 12.80
N GLY A 561 20.58 14.72 13.80
CA GLY A 561 19.75 15.22 14.89
C GLY A 561 18.26 14.88 14.79
N CYS A 562 17.81 14.17 13.76
CA CYS A 562 16.41 13.76 13.64
C CYS A 562 16.10 12.58 14.56
N THR A 563 15.29 12.79 15.60
CA THR A 563 14.84 11.73 16.51
C THR A 563 13.43 11.22 16.21
N MET A 564 12.82 11.70 15.13
CA MET A 564 11.49 11.31 14.72
C MET A 564 11.46 9.83 14.29
N PRO A 565 10.45 9.05 14.69
CA PRO A 565 10.20 7.75 14.09
C PRO A 565 9.79 7.92 12.62
N SER A 566 10.40 7.15 11.72
CA SER A 566 10.08 7.11 10.28
C SER A 566 9.99 8.50 9.61
N PRO A 567 11.04 9.34 9.66
CA PRO A 567 11.01 10.71 9.14
C PRO A 567 10.73 10.76 7.65
N PHE A 568 11.18 9.79 6.86
CA PHE A 568 10.89 9.73 5.42
C PHE A 568 9.41 9.49 5.13
N MET A 569 8.72 8.69 5.96
CA MET A 569 7.27 8.51 5.85
C MET A 569 6.56 9.84 6.14
N THR A 570 6.94 10.51 7.23
CA THR A 570 6.41 11.85 7.56
C THR A 570 6.71 12.87 6.46
N MET A 571 7.93 12.85 5.90
CA MET A 571 8.32 13.71 4.78
C MET A 571 7.43 13.49 3.57
N ALA A 572 7.12 12.23 3.25
CA ALA A 572 6.36 11.90 2.08
C ALA A 572 4.91 12.44 2.13
N LEU A 573 4.40 12.82 3.30
CA LEU A 573 3.09 13.46 3.46
C LEU A 573 3.12 14.98 3.21
N ILE A 574 4.28 15.64 3.24
CA ILE A 574 4.39 17.11 3.03
C ILE A 574 3.75 17.56 1.70
N PRO A 575 3.95 16.87 0.56
CA PRO A 575 3.34 17.23 -0.71
C PRO A 575 1.93 16.66 -0.93
N LEU A 576 1.39 15.85 -0.02
CA LEU A 576 0.12 15.14 -0.22
C LEU A 576 -1.08 16.09 -0.09
N ALA A 577 -1.41 16.79 -1.18
CA ALA A 577 -2.36 17.91 -1.22
C ALA A 577 -3.83 17.52 -0.96
N CYS A 578 -4.16 16.23 -0.80
CA CYS A 578 -5.50 15.77 -0.44
C CYS A 578 -5.76 15.78 1.08
N LEU A 579 -4.70 15.92 1.90
CA LEU A 579 -4.81 15.94 3.35
C LEU A 579 -4.72 17.38 3.91
N PRO A 580 -5.59 17.75 4.88
CA PRO A 580 -5.44 19.00 5.62
C PRO A 580 -4.18 18.97 6.51
N GLU A 581 -3.60 20.11 6.91
CA GLU A 581 -4.06 21.49 6.68
C GLU A 581 -3.27 22.21 5.57
N LEU A 582 -1.93 22.23 5.63
CA LEU A 582 -1.08 22.98 4.70
C LEU A 582 -0.05 22.06 4.03
N ARG A 583 -0.06 22.01 2.70
CA ARG A 583 0.82 21.11 1.93
C ARG A 583 1.70 21.90 0.96
N LEU A 584 2.86 21.36 0.63
CA LEU A 584 3.78 21.97 -0.32
C LEU A 584 3.93 21.08 -1.56
N THR A 585 3.39 21.52 -2.70
CA THR A 585 3.55 20.83 -3.98
C THR A 585 4.66 21.48 -4.81
N ASN A 586 4.98 20.93 -5.98
CA ASN A 586 5.87 21.58 -6.93
C ASN A 586 5.33 22.91 -7.50
N ARG A 587 4.05 23.23 -7.26
CA ARG A 587 3.39 24.46 -7.68
C ARG A 587 3.31 25.53 -6.59
N GLY A 588 3.58 25.17 -5.33
CA GLY A 588 3.58 26.10 -4.20
C GLY A 588 2.86 25.55 -2.97
N LEU A 589 2.60 26.43 -2.01
CA LEU A 589 1.84 26.10 -0.80
C LEU A 589 0.34 26.07 -1.09
N VAL A 590 -0.31 25.04 -0.56
CA VAL A 590 -1.74 24.78 -0.74
C VAL A 590 -2.39 24.63 0.62
N ASP A 591 -3.39 25.47 0.90
CA ASP A 591 -4.34 25.24 1.99
C ASP A 591 -5.32 24.16 1.50
N CYS A 592 -5.20 22.96 2.06
CA CYS A 592 -5.99 21.79 1.70
C CYS A 592 -7.35 21.72 2.41
N THR A 593 -7.65 22.69 3.28
CA THR A 593 -8.99 22.89 3.84
C THR A 593 -9.85 23.71 2.88
N THR A 594 -9.27 24.73 2.24
CA THR A 594 -9.98 25.61 1.29
C THR A 594 -9.68 25.30 -0.18
N PHE A 595 -8.69 24.44 -0.46
CA PHE A 595 -8.13 24.14 -1.78
C PHE A 595 -7.76 25.43 -2.52
N GLN A 596 -6.83 26.20 -1.93
CA GLN A 596 -6.31 27.44 -2.51
C GLN A 596 -4.80 27.51 -2.37
N PHE A 597 -4.14 28.09 -3.38
CA PHE A 597 -2.75 28.49 -3.21
C PHE A 597 -2.67 29.64 -2.20
N VAL A 598 -1.71 29.54 -1.29
CA VAL A 598 -1.45 30.56 -0.27
C VAL A 598 -0.03 31.07 -0.36
N ASP A 599 0.15 32.35 -0.01
CA ASP A 599 1.48 32.96 0.00
C ASP A 599 2.31 32.45 1.18
N LEU A 600 3.62 32.27 0.93
CA LEU A 600 4.60 31.87 1.93
C LEU A 600 4.74 32.92 3.04
N VAL A 601 4.83 34.19 2.65
CA VAL A 601 5.00 35.33 3.55
C VAL A 601 3.63 35.85 3.95
N VAL A 602 3.43 36.10 5.25
CA VAL A 602 2.17 36.54 5.81
C VAL A 602 2.36 37.71 6.78
N ASP A 603 1.31 38.50 6.97
CA ASP A 603 1.28 39.53 8.01
C ASP A 603 1.23 38.87 9.41
N GLU A 604 1.72 39.56 10.45
CA GLU A 604 1.81 39.07 11.84
C GLU A 604 0.46 38.80 12.56
N ASN A 605 -0.69 38.78 11.87
CA ASN A 605 -2.03 38.79 12.53
C ASN A 605 -2.57 37.44 12.99
#